data_AF-A0A929PS26-F1
#
_entry.id   AF-A0A929PS26-F1
#
_cell.length_a   1.000
_cell.length_b   1.000
_cell.length_c   1.000
_cell.angle_alpha   90.00
_cell.angle_beta   90.00
_cell.angle_gamma   90.00
#
_symmetry.space_group_name_H-M   'P 1'
#
loop_
_entity.id
_entity.type
_entity.pdbx_description
1 polymer ?
#
loop_
_entity_poly.entity_id
_entity_poly.type
_entity_poly.pdbx_seq_one_letter_code
_entity_poly.pdbx_strand_id
1 'polypeptide(L)'
;MPQPAKPGINWPLIQAEWSAGQSSYQLARRHEVSRQAISKRARVEGWTKAPDAVAFAETKTASRIFTPATPADHKLAARGERSALALQRLCDCLRAGATRSIAVRIVGLDLDALRRWINDDAEIDRILSAAEGQAAARVVGHLHAASERGDTSASRFLAERHPTTRQEFGPPVAGVPPDGGQAIVINLVLKDPEHIAEFQRQTEAARPQIDGEASDVEP
;
A
#
# COMPACT_ATOMS: atom_id res chain seq x y z
N MET A 1 -3.89 -38.21 4.25
CA MET A 1 -3.37 -38.22 5.62
C MET A 1 -2.13 -37.33 5.67
N PRO A 2 -2.10 -36.24 6.47
CA PRO A 2 -0.89 -35.46 6.66
C PRO A 2 0.19 -36.34 7.32
N GLN A 3 1.40 -36.35 6.78
CA GLN A 3 2.48 -37.16 7.35
C GLN A 3 2.87 -36.63 8.74
N PRO A 4 3.18 -37.53 9.69
CA PRO A 4 3.61 -37.11 11.02
C PRO A 4 4.86 -36.24 10.90
N ALA A 5 4.78 -35.03 11.46
CA ALA A 5 5.89 -34.10 11.50
C ALA A 5 7.05 -34.75 12.27
N LYS A 6 8.24 -34.82 11.66
CA LYS A 6 9.46 -35.09 12.44
C LYS A 6 9.54 -34.08 13.59
N PRO A 7 9.76 -34.51 14.84
CA PRO A 7 9.86 -33.60 15.97
C PRO A 7 10.97 -32.57 15.69
N GLY A 8 10.64 -31.28 15.83
CA GLY A 8 11.58 -30.15 15.65
C GLY A 8 11.53 -29.41 14.30
N ILE A 9 10.84 -29.92 13.28
CA ILE A 9 10.74 -29.22 11.98
C ILE A 9 9.44 -28.39 11.92
N ASN A 10 9.58 -27.06 11.78
CA ASN A 10 8.45 -26.14 11.62
C ASN A 10 7.95 -26.14 10.16
N TRP A 11 7.17 -27.16 9.81
CA TRP A 11 6.57 -27.29 8.48
C TRP A 11 5.62 -26.14 8.09
N PRO A 12 4.79 -25.58 8.98
CA PRO A 12 4.00 -24.39 8.67
C PRO A 12 4.85 -23.19 8.22
N LEU A 13 6.01 -22.98 8.86
CA LEU A 13 6.93 -21.91 8.45
C LEU A 13 7.56 -22.19 7.09
N ILE A 14 8.00 -23.43 6.84
CA ILE A 14 8.55 -23.84 5.53
C ILE A 14 7.51 -23.66 4.42
N GLN A 15 6.24 -24.00 4.69
CA GLN A 15 5.14 -23.79 3.75
C GLN A 15 4.93 -22.30 3.46
N ALA A 16 4.90 -21.46 4.50
CA ALA A 16 4.74 -20.02 4.33
C ALA A 16 5.87 -19.42 3.49
N GLU A 17 7.12 -19.83 3.74
CA GLU A 17 8.27 -19.36 2.96
C GLU A 17 8.29 -19.92 1.52
N TRP A 18 7.81 -21.15 1.31
CA TRP A 18 7.60 -21.71 -0.02
C TRP A 18 6.58 -20.89 -0.81
N SER A 19 5.43 -20.61 -0.20
CA SER A 19 4.38 -19.79 -0.80
C SER A 19 4.86 -18.37 -1.08
N ALA A 20 5.75 -17.82 -0.26
CA ALA A 20 6.42 -16.55 -0.50
C ALA A 20 7.47 -16.59 -1.63
N GLY A 21 7.70 -17.74 -2.26
CA GLY A 21 8.53 -17.88 -3.46
C GLY A 21 9.89 -18.53 -3.26
N GLN A 22 10.29 -18.84 -2.02
CA GLN A 22 11.60 -19.45 -1.76
C GLN A 22 11.75 -20.80 -2.47
N SER A 23 12.96 -21.07 -2.92
CA SER A 23 13.31 -22.35 -3.54
C SER A 23 13.47 -23.46 -2.50
N SER A 24 13.23 -24.71 -2.92
CA SER A 24 13.51 -25.90 -2.09
C SER A 24 14.96 -25.94 -1.59
N TYR A 25 15.91 -25.42 -2.38
CA TYR A 25 17.32 -25.29 -2.00
C TYR A 25 17.51 -24.39 -0.78
N GLN A 26 16.90 -23.20 -0.81
CA GLN A 26 17.04 -22.20 0.25
C GLN A 26 16.39 -22.67 1.55
N LEU A 27 15.17 -23.20 1.45
CA LEU A 27 14.43 -23.76 2.56
C LEU A 27 15.19 -24.91 3.22
N ALA A 28 15.80 -25.78 2.41
CA ALA A 28 16.61 -26.89 2.91
C ALA A 28 17.81 -26.41 3.74
N ARG A 29 18.50 -25.36 3.27
CA ARG A 29 19.66 -24.79 3.98
C ARG A 29 19.25 -24.11 5.28
N ARG A 30 18.12 -23.39 5.28
CA ARG A 30 17.66 -22.59 6.42
C ARG A 30 17.08 -23.43 7.55
N HIS A 31 16.31 -24.46 7.21
CA HIS A 31 15.61 -25.30 8.19
C HIS A 31 16.29 -26.65 8.42
N GLU A 32 17.47 -26.85 7.83
CA GLU A 32 18.23 -28.12 7.91
C GLU A 32 17.41 -29.34 7.48
N VAL A 33 16.58 -29.18 6.44
CA VAL A 33 15.71 -30.24 5.90
C VAL A 33 16.19 -30.65 4.52
N SER A 34 16.07 -31.93 4.16
CA SER A 34 16.37 -32.37 2.78
C SER A 34 15.45 -31.69 1.76
N ARG A 35 16.04 -31.21 0.65
CA ARG A 35 15.28 -30.67 -0.51
C ARG A 35 14.22 -31.65 -1.01
N GLN A 36 14.55 -32.93 -1.02
CA GLN A 36 13.61 -33.97 -1.47
C GLN A 36 12.39 -34.08 -0.55
N ALA A 37 12.59 -33.89 0.77
CA ALA A 37 11.49 -33.92 1.73
C ALA A 37 10.55 -32.71 1.53
N ILE A 38 11.11 -31.52 1.30
CA ILE A 38 10.34 -30.31 1.00
C ILE A 38 9.56 -30.47 -0.32
N SER A 39 10.23 -30.87 -1.40
CA SER A 39 9.58 -31.06 -2.71
C SER A 39 8.49 -32.14 -2.68
N LYS A 40 8.74 -33.27 -2.00
CA LYS A 40 7.74 -34.34 -1.83
C LYS A 40 6.52 -33.82 -1.09
N ARG A 41 6.73 -33.06 -0.01
CA ARG A 41 5.65 -32.51 0.80
C ARG A 41 4.85 -31.44 0.05
N ALA A 42 5.52 -30.52 -0.62
CA ALA A 42 4.88 -29.51 -1.47
C ALA A 42 3.99 -30.15 -2.54
N ARG A 43 4.43 -31.27 -3.13
CA ARG A 43 3.62 -32.02 -4.11
C ARG A 43 2.42 -32.73 -3.48
N VAL A 44 2.59 -33.36 -2.32
CA VAL A 44 1.53 -34.12 -1.64
C VAL A 44 0.47 -33.20 -1.05
N GLU A 45 0.88 -32.07 -0.49
CA GLU A 45 0.01 -31.09 0.17
C GLU A 45 -0.44 -29.95 -0.76
N GLY A 46 0.01 -29.96 -2.02
CA GLY A 46 -0.44 -29.00 -3.04
C GLY A 46 0.02 -27.56 -2.79
N TRP A 47 1.22 -27.35 -2.26
CA TRP A 47 1.71 -26.01 -1.94
C TRP A 47 1.96 -25.19 -3.20
N THR A 48 1.22 -24.08 -3.33
CA THR A 48 1.36 -23.13 -4.43
C THR A 48 2.13 -21.89 -3.99
N LYS A 49 2.82 -21.26 -4.96
CA LYS A 49 3.45 -19.96 -4.77
C LYS A 49 2.40 -18.86 -4.90
N ALA A 50 2.54 -17.81 -4.09
CA ALA A 50 1.74 -16.61 -4.21
C ALA A 50 1.96 -15.97 -5.59
N PRO A 51 0.94 -15.28 -6.14
CA PRO A 51 1.03 -14.67 -7.46
C PRO A 51 2.19 -13.67 -7.59
N ASP A 52 2.47 -12.90 -6.53
CA ASP A 52 3.58 -11.93 -6.54
C ASP A 52 4.93 -12.58 -6.28
N ALA A 53 4.98 -13.84 -5.86
CA ALA A 53 6.23 -14.51 -5.50
C ALA A 53 7.22 -14.57 -6.67
N VAL A 54 6.71 -14.62 -7.91
CA VAL A 54 7.52 -14.57 -9.14
C VAL A 54 8.03 -13.15 -9.38
N ALA A 55 7.13 -12.15 -9.35
CA ALA A 55 7.51 -10.74 -9.50
C ALA A 55 8.54 -10.33 -8.44
N PHE A 56 8.35 -10.79 -7.19
CA PHE A 56 9.31 -10.57 -6.12
C PHE A 56 10.65 -11.20 -6.40
N ALA A 57 10.70 -12.44 -6.87
CA ALA A 57 11.97 -13.13 -7.15
C ALA A 57 12.84 -12.38 -8.18
N GLU A 58 12.24 -11.59 -9.06
CA GLU A 58 12.92 -10.77 -10.08
C GLU A 58 13.40 -9.41 -9.56
N THR A 59 12.96 -8.98 -8.36
CA THR A 59 13.37 -7.70 -7.78
C THR A 59 14.84 -7.68 -7.36
N LYS A 60 15.46 -6.50 -7.38
CA LYS A 60 16.83 -6.30 -6.88
C LYS A 60 16.92 -6.59 -5.39
N THR A 61 15.86 -6.29 -4.65
CA THR A 61 15.77 -6.58 -3.23
C THR A 61 15.69 -8.07 -2.99
N ALA A 62 14.92 -8.86 -3.74
CA ALA A 62 14.99 -10.31 -3.62
C ALA A 62 16.38 -10.84 -3.96
N SER A 63 17.00 -10.33 -5.02
CA SER A 63 18.39 -10.67 -5.36
C SER A 63 19.36 -10.36 -4.20
N ARG A 64 19.19 -9.22 -3.51
CA ARG A 64 19.99 -8.82 -2.33
C ARG A 64 19.64 -9.57 -1.05
N ILE A 65 18.41 -10.08 -0.91
CA ILE A 65 18.01 -11.00 0.16
C ILE A 65 18.77 -12.33 0.00
N PHE A 66 18.93 -12.79 -1.24
CA PHE A 66 19.56 -14.08 -1.54
C PHE A 66 21.09 -14.00 -1.66
N THR A 67 21.61 -12.87 -2.13
CA THR A 67 23.03 -12.59 -2.26
C THR A 67 23.31 -11.22 -1.64
N PRO A 68 23.39 -11.13 -0.30
CA PRO A 68 23.75 -9.89 0.37
C PRO A 68 25.14 -9.45 -0.13
N ALA A 69 25.20 -8.28 -0.75
CA ALA A 69 26.42 -7.75 -1.37
C ALA A 69 27.11 -6.72 -0.47
N THR A 70 26.36 -6.09 0.45
CA THR A 70 26.89 -5.05 1.35
C THR A 70 26.80 -5.47 2.82
N PRO A 71 27.63 -4.90 3.72
CA PRO A 71 27.50 -5.12 5.16
C PRO A 71 26.13 -4.76 5.73
N ALA A 72 25.45 -3.78 5.12
CA ALA A 72 24.07 -3.42 5.48
C ALA A 72 23.08 -4.53 5.07
N ASP A 73 23.23 -5.11 3.89
CA ASP A 73 22.40 -6.24 3.45
C ASP A 73 22.59 -7.45 4.36
N HIS A 74 23.83 -7.75 4.77
CA HIS A 74 24.10 -8.83 5.72
C HIS A 74 23.40 -8.62 7.06
N LYS A 75 23.38 -7.38 7.59
CA LYS A 75 22.66 -7.06 8.84
C LYS A 75 21.15 -7.21 8.69
N LEU A 76 20.59 -6.74 7.58
CA LEU A 76 19.15 -6.82 7.31
C LEU A 76 18.69 -8.28 7.06
N ALA A 77 19.53 -9.08 6.39
CA ALA A 77 19.28 -10.51 6.19
C ALA A 77 19.38 -11.29 7.51
N ALA A 78 20.37 -10.98 8.35
CA ALA A 78 20.56 -11.63 9.66
C ALA A 78 19.42 -11.35 10.64
N ARG A 79 18.79 -10.17 10.55
CA ARG A 79 17.60 -9.83 11.36
C ARG A 79 16.29 -10.39 10.81
N GLY A 80 16.32 -11.02 9.63
CA GLY A 80 15.12 -11.53 8.94
C GLY A 80 14.21 -10.44 8.39
N GLU A 81 14.63 -9.17 8.48
CA GLU A 81 13.88 -7.99 8.04
C GLU A 81 13.73 -8.02 6.52
N ARG A 82 14.81 -8.29 5.77
CA ARG A 82 14.76 -8.48 4.30
C ARG A 82 14.45 -9.95 4.01
N SER A 83 13.17 -10.32 3.94
CA SER A 83 12.75 -11.68 3.54
C SER A 83 11.57 -11.66 2.57
N ALA A 84 11.53 -12.64 1.65
CA ALA A 84 10.42 -12.81 0.73
C ALA A 84 9.08 -12.99 1.46
N LEU A 85 9.12 -13.63 2.63
CA LEU A 85 7.95 -13.79 3.50
C LEU A 85 7.45 -12.45 4.06
N ALA A 86 8.35 -11.55 4.46
CA ALA A 86 7.97 -10.22 4.94
C ALA A 86 7.31 -9.38 3.83
N LEU A 87 7.86 -9.43 2.62
CA LEU A 87 7.26 -8.77 1.43
C LEU A 87 5.89 -9.33 1.07
N GLN A 88 5.75 -10.66 1.09
CA GLN A 88 4.45 -11.29 0.85
C GLN A 88 3.41 -10.85 1.89
N ARG A 89 3.78 -10.90 3.18
CA ARG A 89 2.89 -10.47 4.27
C ARG A 89 2.53 -8.98 4.19
N LEU A 90 3.46 -8.13 3.76
CA LEU A 90 3.18 -6.73 3.47
C LEU A 90 2.10 -6.61 2.39
N CYS A 91 2.25 -7.29 1.26
CA CYS A 91 1.25 -7.28 0.19
C CYS A 91 -0.11 -7.82 0.65
N ASP A 92 -0.14 -8.88 1.45
CA ASP A 92 -1.39 -9.43 1.98
C ASP A 92 -2.11 -8.41 2.88
N CYS A 93 -1.37 -7.67 3.72
CA CYS A 93 -1.92 -6.59 4.54
C CYS A 93 -2.44 -5.42 3.67
N LEU A 94 -1.68 -5.01 2.66
CA LEU A 94 -2.07 -3.92 1.76
C LEU A 94 -3.31 -4.28 0.95
N ARG A 95 -3.37 -5.51 0.41
CA ARG A 95 -4.57 -6.04 -0.23
C ARG A 95 -5.75 -6.02 0.69
N ALA A 96 -5.57 -6.34 1.97
CA ALA A 96 -6.62 -6.29 2.98
C ALA A 96 -7.13 -4.86 3.27
N GLY A 97 -6.44 -3.83 2.78
CA GLY A 97 -6.79 -2.42 2.96
C GLY A 97 -6.02 -1.72 4.09
N ALA A 98 -4.98 -2.36 4.63
CA ALA A 98 -4.10 -1.69 5.58
C ALA A 98 -3.27 -0.61 4.87
N THR A 99 -2.97 0.48 5.58
CA THR A 99 -1.99 1.47 5.08
C THR A 99 -0.58 0.90 5.19
N ARG A 100 0.38 1.42 4.41
CA ARG A 100 1.80 1.01 4.52
C ARG A 100 2.32 1.09 5.97
N SER A 101 1.94 2.13 6.71
CA SER A 101 2.36 2.29 8.11
C SER A 101 1.78 1.22 9.03
N ILE A 102 0.56 0.73 8.78
CA ILE A 102 -0.04 -0.35 9.58
C ILE A 102 0.55 -1.69 9.15
N ALA A 103 0.69 -1.91 7.84
CA ALA A 103 1.26 -3.14 7.28
C ALA A 103 2.67 -3.41 7.81
N VAL A 104 3.56 -2.41 7.83
CA VAL A 104 4.92 -2.59 8.38
C VAL A 104 4.91 -2.98 9.86
N ARG A 105 4.02 -2.39 10.67
CA ARG A 105 3.90 -2.73 12.10
C ARG A 105 3.41 -4.17 12.30
N ILE A 106 2.46 -4.63 11.50
CA ILE A 106 1.96 -6.02 11.54
C ILE A 106 3.08 -7.00 11.21
N VAL A 107 3.91 -6.65 10.21
CA VAL A 107 5.02 -7.50 9.76
C VAL A 107 6.24 -7.41 10.70
N GLY A 108 6.28 -6.43 11.60
CA GLY A 108 7.42 -6.18 12.48
C GLY A 108 8.58 -5.48 11.79
N LEU A 109 8.28 -4.70 10.75
CA LEU A 109 9.25 -3.88 10.01
C LEU A 109 9.16 -2.42 10.43
N ASP A 110 10.31 -1.76 10.38
CA ASP A 110 10.40 -0.31 10.55
C ASP A 110 9.97 0.42 9.26
N LEU A 111 9.27 1.56 9.39
CA LEU A 111 8.78 2.31 8.24
C LEU A 111 9.93 2.91 7.40
N ASP A 112 11.02 3.33 8.04
CA ASP A 112 12.19 3.85 7.35
C ASP A 112 12.99 2.74 6.68
N ALA A 113 12.88 1.49 7.16
CA ALA A 113 13.38 0.32 6.43
C ALA A 113 12.61 0.12 5.13
N LEU A 114 11.27 0.18 5.15
CA LEU A 114 10.45 0.07 3.94
C LEU A 114 10.75 1.20 2.95
N ARG A 115 10.87 2.45 3.42
CA ARG A 115 11.23 3.61 2.57
C ARG A 115 12.57 3.42 1.88
N ARG A 116 13.58 2.93 2.61
CA ARG A 116 14.88 2.61 2.02
C ARG A 116 14.78 1.54 0.94
N TRP A 117 13.97 0.51 1.13
CA TRP A 117 13.77 -0.53 0.11
C TRP A 117 13.13 0.04 -1.16
N ILE A 118 12.12 0.89 -1.02
CA ILE A 118 11.46 1.56 -2.15
C ILE A 118 12.45 2.44 -2.90
N ASN A 119 13.28 3.21 -2.18
CA ASN A 119 14.29 4.07 -2.79
C ASN A 119 15.38 3.27 -3.52
N ASP A 120 15.76 2.12 -2.97
CA ASP A 120 16.76 1.23 -3.57
C ASP A 120 16.21 0.43 -4.76
N ASP A 121 14.89 0.18 -4.77
CA ASP A 121 14.24 -0.76 -5.68
C ASP A 121 12.80 -0.33 -6.01
N ALA A 122 12.65 0.43 -7.10
CA ALA A 122 11.36 0.90 -7.59
C ALA A 122 10.40 -0.24 -7.98
N GLU A 123 10.88 -1.46 -8.22
CA GLU A 123 10.01 -2.61 -8.48
C GLU A 123 9.20 -2.99 -7.23
N ILE A 124 9.80 -2.87 -6.04
CA ILE A 124 9.06 -3.08 -4.79
C ILE A 124 7.90 -2.12 -4.68
N ASP A 125 8.14 -0.84 -4.97
CA ASP A 125 7.07 0.17 -4.88
C ASP A 125 5.92 -0.13 -5.84
N ARG A 126 6.24 -0.60 -7.06
CA ARG A 126 5.23 -1.03 -8.03
C ARG A 126 4.41 -2.22 -7.52
N ILE A 127 5.06 -3.23 -6.93
CA ILE A 127 4.35 -4.39 -6.39
C ILE A 127 3.45 -3.99 -5.21
N LEU A 128 3.94 -3.18 -4.28
CA LEU A 128 3.16 -2.71 -3.13
C LEU A 128 1.98 -1.83 -3.57
N SER A 129 2.20 -0.93 -4.54
CA SER A 129 1.15 -0.07 -5.09
C SER A 129 0.08 -0.87 -5.83
N ALA A 130 0.47 -1.94 -6.54
CA ALA A 130 -0.48 -2.85 -7.18
C ALA A 130 -1.36 -3.57 -6.13
N ALA A 131 -0.79 -3.99 -5.00
CA ALA A 131 -1.53 -4.58 -3.89
C ALA A 131 -2.53 -3.58 -3.27
N GLU A 132 -2.14 -2.31 -3.10
CA GLU A 132 -3.01 -1.23 -2.64
C GLU A 132 -4.14 -0.94 -3.64
N GLY A 133 -3.85 -0.96 -4.93
CA GLY A 133 -4.85 -0.81 -6.00
C GLY A 133 -5.94 -1.88 -5.95
N GLN A 134 -5.61 -3.11 -5.56
CA GLN A 134 -6.61 -4.17 -5.34
C GLN A 134 -7.55 -3.84 -4.17
N ALA A 135 -7.01 -3.28 -3.07
CA ALA A 135 -7.86 -2.83 -1.96
C ALA A 135 -8.80 -1.70 -2.39
N ALA A 136 -8.27 -0.71 -3.13
CA ALA A 136 -9.05 0.39 -3.69
C ALA A 136 -10.19 -0.11 -4.60
N ALA A 137 -9.89 -1.04 -5.51
CA ALA A 137 -10.89 -1.64 -6.40
C ALA A 137 -12.03 -2.33 -5.62
N ARG A 138 -11.71 -2.99 -4.49
CA ARG A 138 -12.75 -3.59 -3.62
C ARG A 138 -13.61 -2.54 -2.94
N VAL A 139 -13.03 -1.42 -2.49
CA VAL A 139 -13.80 -0.30 -1.92
C VAL A 139 -14.77 0.26 -2.95
N VAL A 140 -14.33 0.47 -4.19
CA VAL A 140 -15.19 0.92 -5.30
C VAL A 140 -16.28 -0.12 -5.62
N GLY A 141 -15.94 -1.41 -5.65
CA GLY A 141 -16.93 -2.48 -5.83
C GLY A 141 -17.99 -2.51 -4.72
N HIS A 142 -17.59 -2.32 -3.46
CA HIS A 142 -18.53 -2.18 -2.35
C HIS A 142 -19.40 -0.93 -2.47
N LEU A 143 -18.86 0.19 -2.96
CA LEU A 143 -19.63 1.40 -3.25
C LEU A 143 -20.70 1.13 -4.31
N HIS A 144 -20.34 0.47 -5.41
CA HIS A 144 -21.29 0.10 -6.47
C HIS A 144 -22.41 -0.80 -5.93
N ALA A 145 -22.07 -1.88 -5.24
CA ALA A 145 -23.06 -2.81 -4.67
C ALA A 145 -23.92 -2.17 -3.55
N ALA A 146 -23.40 -1.15 -2.86
CA ALA A 146 -24.15 -0.40 -1.87
C ALA A 146 -25.09 0.64 -2.53
N SER A 147 -24.68 1.20 -3.66
CA SER A 147 -25.50 2.08 -4.51
C SER A 147 -26.74 1.37 -5.05
N GLU A 148 -26.59 0.13 -5.52
CA GLU A 148 -27.72 -0.69 -5.98
C GLU A 148 -28.74 -0.99 -4.87
N ARG A 149 -28.30 -0.98 -3.60
CA ARG A 149 -29.14 -1.25 -2.42
C ARG A 149 -29.68 0.01 -1.73
N GLY A 150 -29.30 1.19 -2.21
CA GLY A 150 -29.76 2.47 -1.67
C GLY A 150 -29.10 2.95 -0.38
N ASP A 151 -28.08 2.27 0.14
CA ASP A 151 -27.32 2.70 1.32
C ASP A 151 -25.85 2.96 0.98
N THR A 152 -25.57 4.13 0.39
CA THR A 152 -24.23 4.52 -0.07
C THR A 152 -23.38 5.20 1.01
N SER A 153 -23.98 5.52 2.16
CA SER A 153 -23.40 6.43 3.16
C SER A 153 -22.07 5.91 3.72
N ALA A 154 -22.04 4.63 4.13
CA ALA A 154 -20.86 3.98 4.69
C ALA A 154 -19.75 3.75 3.64
N SER A 155 -20.12 3.31 2.43
CA SER A 155 -19.15 3.06 1.36
C SER A 155 -18.52 4.37 0.85
N ARG A 156 -19.30 5.46 0.77
CA ARG A 156 -18.80 6.80 0.41
C ARG A 156 -17.86 7.34 1.49
N PHE A 157 -18.23 7.20 2.76
CA PHE A 157 -17.38 7.59 3.90
C PHE A 157 -16.01 6.91 3.88
N LEU A 158 -15.95 5.63 3.47
CA LEU A 158 -14.71 4.86 3.34
C LEU A 158 -13.88 5.31 2.13
N ALA A 159 -14.52 5.56 0.97
CA ALA A 159 -13.84 5.99 -0.25
C ALA A 159 -13.14 7.35 -0.09
N GLU A 160 -13.78 8.30 0.62
CA GLU A 160 -13.24 9.64 0.93
C GLU A 160 -11.99 9.62 1.85
N ARG A 161 -11.78 8.52 2.59
CA ARG A 161 -10.74 8.40 3.62
C ARG A 161 -9.65 7.40 3.27
N HIS A 162 -9.93 6.43 2.40
CA HIS A 162 -8.95 5.42 2.04
C HIS A 162 -7.80 6.05 1.22
N PRO A 163 -6.51 5.82 1.56
CA PRO A 163 -5.39 6.58 1.01
C PRO A 163 -5.32 6.65 -0.51
N THR A 164 -5.68 5.56 -1.20
CA THR A 164 -5.63 5.46 -2.66
C THR A 164 -6.84 6.07 -3.35
N THR A 165 -8.04 5.95 -2.77
CA THR A 165 -9.28 6.44 -3.39
C THR A 165 -9.61 7.87 -2.97
N ARG A 166 -9.00 8.37 -1.88
CA ARG A 166 -9.22 9.73 -1.39
C ARG A 166 -8.89 10.81 -2.42
N GLN A 167 -7.93 10.58 -3.31
CA GLN A 167 -7.61 11.55 -4.37
C GLN A 167 -8.77 11.72 -5.36
N GLU A 168 -9.49 10.64 -5.66
CA GLU A 168 -10.59 10.64 -6.62
C GLU A 168 -11.95 10.98 -5.97
N PHE A 169 -12.17 10.52 -4.73
CA PHE A 169 -13.47 10.60 -4.06
C PHE A 169 -13.50 11.55 -2.85
N GLY A 170 -12.36 12.08 -2.43
CA GLY A 170 -12.27 12.99 -1.28
C GLY A 170 -12.93 14.34 -1.56
N PRO A 171 -13.28 15.10 -0.50
CA PRO A 171 -13.76 16.46 -0.69
C PRO A 171 -12.68 17.29 -1.40
N PRO A 172 -13.05 18.18 -2.33
CA PRO A 172 -12.10 19.02 -3.03
C PRO A 172 -11.27 19.81 -2.01
N VAL A 173 -9.95 19.65 -2.08
CA VAL A 173 -9.03 20.42 -1.23
C VAL A 173 -9.06 21.85 -1.72
N ALA A 174 -9.40 22.80 -0.85
CA ALA A 174 -9.45 24.22 -1.22
C ALA A 174 -8.13 24.64 -1.88
N GLY A 175 -8.21 25.06 -3.15
CA GLY A 175 -7.07 25.49 -3.96
C GLY A 175 -6.49 24.44 -4.92
N VAL A 176 -6.87 23.16 -4.82
CA VAL A 176 -6.41 22.10 -5.73
C VAL A 176 -7.46 21.88 -6.83
N PRO A 177 -7.14 22.10 -8.11
CA PRO A 177 -8.03 21.78 -9.22
C PRO A 177 -8.37 20.28 -9.25
N PRO A 178 -9.59 19.90 -9.65
CA PRO A 178 -10.05 18.49 -9.70
C PRO A 178 -9.20 17.56 -10.57
N ASP A 179 -8.36 18.15 -11.42
CA ASP A 179 -7.43 17.55 -12.37
C ASP A 179 -6.01 17.32 -11.80
N GLY A 180 -5.82 17.45 -10.48
CA GLY A 180 -4.58 17.07 -9.81
C GLY A 180 -3.43 18.06 -9.96
N GLY A 181 -3.73 19.30 -10.40
CA GLY A 181 -2.78 20.40 -10.42
C GLY A 181 -2.27 20.75 -9.01
N GLN A 182 -0.97 21.00 -8.87
CA GLN A 182 -0.38 21.31 -7.57
C GLN A 182 -0.82 22.70 -7.10
N ALA A 183 -1.61 22.76 -6.03
CA ALA A 183 -1.96 24.01 -5.37
C ALA A 183 -0.78 24.52 -4.55
N ILE A 184 -0.15 25.62 -4.97
CA ILE A 184 0.81 26.34 -4.15
C ILE A 184 0.02 27.34 -3.31
N VAL A 185 -0.15 27.04 -2.02
CA VAL A 185 -0.71 28.01 -1.05
C VAL A 185 0.45 28.85 -0.50
N ILE A 186 0.57 30.08 -0.98
CA ILE A 186 1.54 31.05 -0.45
C ILE A 186 0.85 31.90 0.63
N ASN A 187 1.20 31.65 1.89
CA ASN A 187 0.79 32.53 2.98
C ASN A 187 1.72 33.77 3.03
N LEU A 188 1.26 34.88 2.44
CA LEU A 188 1.93 36.17 2.56
C LEU A 188 1.50 36.84 3.87
N VAL A 189 2.43 36.99 4.81
CA VAL A 189 2.22 37.83 6.00
C VAL A 189 2.51 39.27 5.60
N LEU A 190 1.45 40.02 5.30
CA LEU A 190 1.53 41.47 5.11
C LEU A 190 1.80 42.12 6.48
N LYS A 191 2.99 42.71 6.65
CA LYS A 191 3.44 43.30 7.93
C LYS A 191 2.82 44.66 8.23
N ASP A 192 2.12 45.26 7.27
CA ASP A 192 1.62 46.62 7.37
C ASP A 192 0.08 46.65 7.29
N PRO A 193 -0.63 47.07 8.34
CA PRO A 193 -2.10 47.08 8.37
C PRO A 193 -2.73 48.01 7.32
N GLU A 194 -2.02 49.04 6.83
CA GLU A 194 -2.56 49.91 5.78
C GLU A 194 -2.67 49.19 4.42
N HIS A 195 -1.72 48.30 4.10
CA HIS A 195 -1.76 47.50 2.87
C HIS A 195 -2.85 46.43 2.89
N ILE A 196 -3.25 45.95 4.08
CA ILE A 196 -4.36 45.00 4.24
C ILE A 196 -5.69 45.70 3.92
N ALA A 197 -5.88 46.94 4.39
CA ALA A 197 -7.09 47.72 4.14
C ALA A 197 -7.22 48.18 2.68
N GLU A 198 -6.10 48.43 2.00
CA GLU A 198 -6.07 48.75 0.56
C GLU A 198 -6.43 47.50 -0.28
N PHE A 199 -5.86 46.33 0.04
CA PHE A 199 -6.14 45.08 -0.65
C PHE A 199 -7.59 44.63 -0.47
N GLN A 200 -8.15 44.75 0.73
CA GLN A 200 -9.56 44.41 1.00
C GLN A 200 -10.52 45.29 0.18
N ARG A 201 -10.25 46.60 0.09
CA ARG A 201 -11.04 47.53 -0.74
C ARG A 201 -10.98 47.18 -2.23
N GLN A 202 -9.81 46.78 -2.74
CA GLN A 202 -9.67 46.35 -4.14
C GLN A 202 -10.39 45.03 -4.42
N THR A 203 -10.38 44.08 -3.46
CA THR A 203 -11.11 42.81 -3.61
C THR A 203 -12.63 42.96 -3.49
N GLU A 204 -13.14 43.89 -2.67
CA GLU A 204 -14.57 44.19 -2.61
C GLU A 204 -15.06 44.89 -3.87
N ALA A 205 -14.27 45.80 -4.45
CA ALA A 205 -14.59 46.46 -5.71
C ALA A 205 -14.59 45.51 -6.92
N ALA A 206 -13.85 44.40 -6.86
CA ALA A 206 -13.77 43.39 -7.92
C ALA A 206 -14.82 42.27 -7.80
N ARG A 207 -15.72 42.33 -6.81
CA ARG A 207 -16.74 41.30 -6.60
C ARG A 207 -17.93 41.56 -7.55
N PRO A 208 -18.23 40.68 -8.51
CA PRO A 208 -19.36 40.88 -9.41
C PRO A 208 -20.67 40.89 -8.62
N GLN A 209 -21.49 41.93 -8.82
CA GLN A 209 -22.88 41.96 -8.37
C GLN A 209 -23.64 40.86 -9.11
N ILE A 210 -23.97 39.79 -8.39
CA ILE A 210 -24.93 38.79 -8.87
C ILE A 210 -26.30 39.37 -8.56
N ASP A 211 -26.87 40.10 -9.52
CA ASP A 211 -28.25 40.57 -9.45
C ASP A 211 -29.18 39.36 -9.48
N GLY A 212 -29.96 39.21 -8.41
CA GLY A 212 -30.97 38.17 -8.29
C GLY A 212 -32.20 38.51 -9.11
N GLU A 213 -32.33 37.90 -10.29
CA GLU A 213 -33.61 37.73 -10.97
C GLU A 213 -34.25 36.42 -10.50
N ALA A 214 -35.01 36.49 -9.40
CA ALA A 214 -36.02 35.49 -9.09
C ALA A 214 -37.29 35.88 -9.86
N SER A 215 -37.46 35.33 -11.06
CA SER A 215 -38.70 35.46 -11.84
C SER A 215 -39.59 34.24 -11.60
N ASP A 216 -40.72 34.50 -10.95
CA ASP A 216 -42.04 33.89 -11.09
C ASP A 216 -42.18 32.42 -11.49
N VAL A 217 -42.60 31.61 -10.52
CA VAL A 217 -43.49 30.47 -10.76
C VAL A 217 -44.72 30.68 -9.87
N GLU A 218 -45.78 31.20 -10.48
CA GLU A 218 -47.12 31.29 -9.88
C GLU A 218 -47.84 29.91 -9.89
N PRO A 219 -48.86 29.73 -9.03
CA PRO A 219 -49.28 28.43 -8.46
C PRO A 219 -50.09 27.50 -9.37
#